data_AF-A0A4V1TRA7-F1
#
_entry.id   AF-A0A4V1TRA7-F1
#
_cell.length_a   1.000
_cell.length_b   1.000
_cell.length_c   1.000
_cell.angle_alpha   90.00
_cell.angle_beta   90.00
_cell.angle_gamma   90.00
#
_symmetry.space_group_name_H-M   'P 1'
#
loop_
_entity.id
_entity.type
_entity.pdbx_description
1 polymer ?
#
loop_
_entity_poly.entity_id
_entity_poly.type
_entity_poly.pdbx_seq_one_letter_code
_entity_poly.pdbx_strand_id
1 'polypeptide(L)'
;MAAASGPGGTASYTADSECRSIASYTAIFTDRRITMAEPARLFTDLSPAAQTNFAELFEQAQAAAIDRSLRDLPGSFNRKTVKGRDYWYWQVRDLQGVNRQIYLGPDDERLARLIQLHGEGRSKASSDLGALAAACASLGCMTVIHQHFAVINRMAEYGFFRAGGVLIGTHAFIAMAGMLGVRWSSGWRTADVDVAHAGKNVSLALAENARADMHDAITSLEMGLLPQQSLAAGPGATYITARKDIRVDLLTAAGRKGDVYLYEPLNVSLQPLKFMEFSLEHTTQTVLLSGEQAVLVNIPSPMRYALHKLVIMGEREESFRTKIVKDAGQVAALAEYGMLRSPAALKTAAEDLMQRGPGWRSRATEGLRHVAAYHPEIAQSLGEVLKAAAPARGRKAPSTAAAKAPARR
;
A
#
# COMPACT_ATOMS: atom_id res chain seq x y z
N MET A 1 47.78 -21.47 76.97
CA MET A 1 49.26 -21.55 76.83
C MET A 1 49.52 -21.52 75.33
N ALA A 2 49.87 -20.39 74.73
CA ALA A 2 51.12 -19.62 74.80
C ALA A 2 51.76 -19.69 73.39
N ALA A 3 52.18 -18.52 72.91
CA ALA A 3 52.52 -18.20 71.53
C ALA A 3 53.91 -18.68 71.08
N ALA A 4 54.15 -18.63 69.76
CA ALA A 4 55.34 -18.07 69.07
C ALA A 4 55.19 -18.36 67.55
N SER A 5 55.58 -17.56 66.54
CA SER A 5 56.16 -16.22 66.37
C SER A 5 56.29 -15.98 64.84
N GLY A 6 56.11 -14.74 64.34
CA GLY A 6 56.24 -14.32 62.91
C GLY A 6 57.68 -14.30 62.37
N PRO A 7 58.06 -13.55 61.30
CA PRO A 7 57.46 -12.34 60.66
C PRO A 7 57.37 -12.46 59.10
N GLY A 8 57.01 -11.52 58.24
CA GLY A 8 56.63 -10.10 58.24
C GLY A 8 56.41 -9.67 56.77
N GLY A 9 55.76 -8.54 56.50
CA GLY A 9 55.64 -8.01 55.13
C GLY A 9 54.40 -7.15 54.89
N THR A 10 54.53 -5.87 55.22
CA THR A 10 53.63 -4.75 54.91
C THR A 10 53.50 -4.45 53.41
N ALA A 11 52.31 -4.12 52.91
CA ALA A 11 52.04 -2.87 52.17
C ALA A 11 50.61 -2.79 51.59
N SER A 12 49.84 -1.87 52.18
CA SER A 12 48.88 -0.91 51.58
C SER A 12 47.89 -1.35 50.49
N TYR A 13 46.62 -1.21 50.89
CA TYR A 13 45.43 -1.04 50.06
C TYR A 13 45.33 0.42 49.57
N THR A 14 45.13 0.65 48.28
CA THR A 14 44.39 1.81 47.75
C THR A 14 43.71 1.43 46.43
N ALA A 15 42.39 1.61 46.41
CA ALA A 15 41.57 1.63 45.21
C ALA A 15 41.91 2.84 44.35
N ASP A 16 41.91 2.70 43.02
CA ASP A 16 40.92 3.36 42.17
C ASP A 16 41.16 3.12 40.67
N SER A 17 40.04 3.14 39.95
CA SER A 17 39.89 3.56 38.55
C SER A 17 40.24 2.58 37.42
N GLU A 18 39.17 1.95 36.93
CA GLU A 18 38.78 1.88 35.52
C GLU A 18 39.76 2.51 34.51
N CYS A 19 40.46 1.67 33.76
CA CYS A 19 40.83 2.02 32.40
C CYS A 19 41.10 0.75 31.57
N ARG A 20 40.29 0.58 30.51
CA ARG A 20 40.58 -0.18 29.28
C ARG A 20 40.63 -1.71 29.40
N SER A 21 39.63 -2.35 28.78
CA SER A 21 39.88 -3.57 27.98
C SER A 21 38.69 -3.86 27.06
N ILE A 22 38.74 -3.25 25.86
CA ILE A 22 38.13 -3.85 24.66
C ILE A 22 39.21 -4.79 24.14
N ALA A 23 39.03 -6.10 24.35
CA ALA A 23 39.51 -7.19 23.50
C ALA A 23 39.55 -8.46 24.35
N SER A 24 38.80 -9.47 23.90
CA SER A 24 39.13 -10.91 23.92
C SER A 24 37.87 -11.71 24.21
N TYR A 25 37.13 -12.04 23.16
CA TYR A 25 36.34 -13.27 23.18
C TYR A 25 36.56 -13.98 21.84
N THR A 26 37.65 -14.73 21.79
CA THR A 26 37.91 -15.68 20.70
C THR A 26 37.98 -17.07 21.30
N ALA A 27 37.05 -17.90 20.82
CA ALA A 27 37.07 -19.36 20.74
C ALA A 27 36.93 -20.20 22.02
N ILE A 28 35.74 -20.80 22.16
CA ILE A 28 35.64 -22.26 22.28
C ILE A 28 34.63 -22.72 21.22
N PHE A 29 35.13 -23.10 20.04
CA PHE A 29 34.40 -23.87 19.03
C PHE A 29 34.73 -25.34 19.27
N THR A 30 33.75 -26.12 19.73
CA THR A 30 33.74 -27.57 19.53
C THR A 30 32.55 -27.92 18.64
N ASP A 31 32.91 -28.45 17.48
CA ASP A 31 32.15 -29.18 16.47
C ASP A 31 30.61 -29.30 16.64
N ARG A 32 29.90 -28.21 16.35
CA ARG A 32 28.59 -28.24 15.69
C ARG A 32 28.64 -27.19 14.60
N ARG A 33 28.69 -27.62 13.33
CA ARG A 33 28.22 -26.79 12.23
C ARG A 33 26.71 -26.59 12.42
N ILE A 34 26.34 -25.62 13.25
CA ILE A 34 25.07 -24.93 13.08
C ILE A 34 25.31 -24.11 11.82
N THR A 35 24.95 -24.66 10.65
CA THR A 35 24.58 -23.80 9.54
C THR A 35 23.50 -22.88 10.09
N MET A 36 23.87 -21.64 10.40
CA MET A 36 22.91 -20.57 10.63
C MET A 36 22.09 -20.53 9.35
N ALA A 37 20.92 -21.17 9.35
CA ALA A 37 20.04 -21.15 8.21
C ALA A 37 19.78 -19.67 7.90
N GLU A 38 19.96 -19.27 6.64
CA GLU A 38 19.54 -17.94 6.23
C GLU A 38 18.10 -17.73 6.69
N PRO A 39 17.77 -16.57 7.29
CA PRO A 39 16.43 -16.31 7.75
C PRO A 39 15.47 -16.54 6.58
N ALA A 40 14.39 -17.29 6.83
CA ALA A 40 13.45 -17.66 5.80
C ALA A 40 12.93 -16.39 5.12
N ARG A 41 13.15 -16.29 3.80
CA ARG A 41 12.69 -15.16 2.98
C ARG A 41 11.19 -14.98 3.15
N LEU A 42 10.75 -13.72 3.23
CA LEU A 42 9.33 -13.41 3.35
C LEU A 42 8.60 -13.55 2.01
N PHE A 43 9.33 -13.75 0.91
CA PHE A 43 8.82 -14.04 -0.41
C PHE A 43 9.71 -15.04 -1.16
N THR A 44 9.14 -15.64 -2.21
CA THR A 44 9.84 -16.50 -3.17
C THR A 44 9.57 -15.99 -4.57
N ASP A 45 10.56 -16.09 -5.47
CA ASP A 45 10.37 -15.69 -6.86
C ASP A 45 9.42 -16.66 -7.57
N LEU A 46 8.47 -16.13 -8.33
CA LEU A 46 7.68 -16.94 -9.26
C LEU A 46 8.57 -17.39 -10.42
N SER A 47 8.24 -18.51 -11.05
CA SER A 47 8.99 -19.00 -12.21
C SER A 47 8.96 -17.97 -13.36
N PRO A 48 9.96 -17.94 -14.26
CA PRO A 48 9.92 -17.06 -15.43
C PRO A 48 8.64 -17.22 -16.26
N ALA A 49 8.15 -18.45 -16.41
CA ALA A 49 6.89 -18.72 -17.10
C ALA A 49 5.69 -18.06 -16.41
N ALA A 50 5.62 -18.11 -15.08
CA ALA A 50 4.58 -17.44 -14.30
C ALA A 50 4.64 -15.91 -14.46
N GLN A 51 5.83 -15.33 -14.42
CA GLN A 51 6.03 -13.89 -14.57
C GLN A 51 5.64 -13.42 -15.98
N THR A 52 6.05 -14.15 -17.02
CA THR A 52 5.68 -13.85 -18.41
C THR A 52 4.17 -13.97 -18.62
N ASN A 53 3.55 -15.04 -18.11
CA ASN A 53 2.11 -15.24 -18.25
C ASN A 53 1.30 -14.17 -17.50
N PHE A 54 1.76 -13.73 -16.32
CA PHE A 54 1.12 -12.63 -15.59
C PHE A 54 1.28 -11.30 -16.32
N ALA A 55 2.44 -11.03 -16.92
CA ALA A 55 2.67 -9.83 -17.71
C ALA A 55 1.73 -9.76 -18.93
N GLU A 56 1.57 -10.87 -19.65
CA GLU A 56 0.62 -10.99 -20.76
C GLU A 56 -0.83 -10.79 -20.30
N LEU A 57 -1.23 -11.43 -19.19
CA LEU A 57 -2.55 -11.26 -18.61
C LEU A 57 -2.84 -9.80 -18.25
N PHE A 58 -1.86 -9.10 -17.65
CA PHE A 58 -2.01 -7.68 -17.32
C PHE A 58 -2.13 -6.80 -18.56
N GLU A 59 -1.35 -7.06 -19.61
CA GLU A 59 -1.45 -6.33 -20.87
C GLU A 59 -2.82 -6.53 -21.54
N GLN A 60 -3.29 -7.78 -21.64
CA GLN A 60 -4.61 -8.07 -22.19
C GLN A 60 -5.75 -7.49 -21.34
N ALA A 61 -5.62 -7.53 -20.00
CA ALA A 61 -6.61 -6.94 -19.10
C ALA A 61 -6.68 -5.41 -19.26
N GLN A 62 -5.54 -4.73 -19.42
CA GLN A 62 -5.51 -3.29 -19.73
C GLN A 62 -6.12 -2.99 -21.10
N ALA A 63 -5.75 -3.75 -22.13
CA ALA A 63 -6.31 -3.57 -23.47
C ALA A 63 -7.84 -3.76 -23.48
N ALA A 64 -8.35 -4.78 -22.79
CA ALA A 64 -9.78 -5.02 -22.64
C ALA A 64 -10.48 -3.92 -21.82
N ALA A 65 -9.84 -3.37 -20.79
CA ALA A 65 -10.37 -2.26 -20.02
C ALA A 65 -10.47 -0.98 -20.86
N ILE A 66 -9.47 -0.68 -21.70
CA ILE A 66 -9.51 0.43 -22.65
C ILE A 66 -10.62 0.21 -23.68
N ASP A 67 -10.63 -0.93 -24.37
CA ASP A 67 -11.64 -1.23 -25.40
C ASP A 67 -13.06 -1.10 -24.85
N ARG A 68 -13.36 -1.71 -23.69
CA ARG A 68 -14.67 -1.58 -23.02
C ARG A 68 -15.01 -0.14 -22.65
N SER A 69 -14.02 0.67 -22.29
CA SER A 69 -14.24 2.04 -21.82
C SER A 69 -14.36 3.05 -22.96
N LEU A 70 -13.79 2.74 -24.13
CA LEU A 70 -13.71 3.68 -25.26
C LEU A 70 -14.66 3.33 -26.40
N ARG A 71 -15.20 2.10 -26.42
CA ARG A 71 -16.10 1.62 -27.47
C ARG A 71 -17.22 2.64 -27.72
N ASP A 72 -17.25 3.18 -28.94
CA ASP A 72 -18.24 4.13 -29.46
C ASP A 72 -18.32 5.49 -28.72
N LEU A 73 -17.38 5.83 -27.83
CA LEU A 73 -17.35 7.13 -27.13
C LEU A 73 -16.49 8.15 -27.89
N PRO A 74 -17.04 9.29 -28.37
CA PRO A 74 -16.24 10.35 -28.98
C PRO A 74 -15.40 11.07 -27.91
N GLY A 75 -14.10 10.81 -27.89
CA GLY A 75 -13.21 11.38 -26.90
C GLY A 75 -11.76 11.46 -27.37
N SER A 76 -10.87 11.80 -26.44
CA SER A 76 -9.44 11.91 -26.69
C SER A 76 -8.61 11.50 -25.48
N PHE A 77 -7.41 10.99 -25.73
CA PHE A 77 -6.43 10.72 -24.68
C PHE A 77 -5.85 12.04 -24.14
N ASN A 78 -5.87 12.18 -22.82
CA ASN A 78 -5.36 13.35 -22.12
C ASN A 78 -4.40 12.92 -21.02
N ARG A 79 -3.21 13.53 -20.98
CA ARG A 79 -2.21 13.27 -19.95
C ARG A 79 -2.26 14.35 -18.87
N LYS A 80 -2.21 13.96 -17.60
CA LYS A 80 -2.16 14.85 -16.44
C LYS A 80 -1.01 14.52 -15.50
N THR A 81 -0.28 15.54 -15.09
CA THR A 81 0.75 15.43 -14.05
C THR A 81 0.14 15.71 -12.68
N VAL A 82 0.21 14.74 -11.77
CA VAL A 82 -0.21 14.88 -10.37
C VAL A 82 1.00 14.58 -9.47
N LYS A 83 1.44 15.59 -8.72
CA LYS A 83 2.59 15.52 -7.80
C LYS A 83 3.86 14.94 -8.44
N GLY A 84 4.13 15.28 -9.71
CA GLY A 84 5.32 14.85 -10.44
C GLY A 84 5.23 13.47 -11.09
N ARG A 85 4.05 12.83 -11.10
CA ARG A 85 3.79 11.62 -11.88
C ARG A 85 2.70 11.87 -12.91
N ASP A 86 2.90 11.34 -14.11
CA ASP A 86 1.96 11.47 -15.20
C ASP A 86 0.96 10.31 -15.21
N TYR A 87 -0.27 10.62 -15.61
CA TYR A 87 -1.37 9.68 -15.72
C TYR A 87 -2.18 9.95 -16.98
N TRP A 88 -2.72 8.89 -17.56
CA TRP A 88 -3.58 8.95 -18.73
C TRP A 88 -5.05 8.88 -18.35
N TYR A 89 -5.82 9.71 -19.04
CA TYR A 89 -7.27 9.77 -18.96
C TYR A 89 -7.87 9.76 -20.35
N TRP A 90 -9.04 9.14 -20.49
CA TRP A 90 -9.90 9.38 -21.64
C TRP A 90 -10.89 10.48 -21.31
N GLN A 91 -10.84 11.56 -22.08
CA GLN A 91 -11.74 12.69 -21.92
C GLN A 91 -12.87 12.60 -22.94
N VAL A 92 -14.11 12.51 -22.45
CA VAL A 92 -15.34 12.44 -23.23
C VAL A 92 -16.30 13.53 -22.77
N ARG A 93 -17.10 14.07 -23.69
CA ARG A 93 -18.17 15.01 -23.36
C ARG A 93 -19.48 14.24 -23.28
N ASP A 94 -20.18 14.34 -22.15
CA ASP A 94 -21.46 13.66 -21.98
C ASP A 94 -22.60 14.35 -22.74
N LEU A 95 -23.78 13.73 -22.75
CA LEU A 95 -25.00 14.24 -23.39
C LEU A 95 -25.47 15.58 -22.82
N GLN A 96 -25.02 15.93 -21.61
CA GLN A 96 -25.31 17.20 -20.94
C GLN A 96 -24.22 18.26 -21.21
N GLY A 97 -23.24 17.95 -22.07
CA GLY A 97 -22.15 18.86 -22.43
C GLY A 97 -21.03 18.97 -21.38
N VAL A 98 -21.04 18.13 -20.34
CA VAL A 98 -20.05 18.11 -19.26
C VAL A 98 -18.87 17.22 -19.62
N ASN A 99 -17.65 17.71 -19.40
CA ASN A 99 -16.43 16.92 -19.59
C ASN A 99 -16.29 15.88 -18.48
N ARG A 100 -16.26 14.61 -18.88
CA ARG A 100 -15.96 13.46 -18.02
C ARG A 100 -14.60 12.90 -18.37
N GLN A 101 -13.94 12.36 -17.35
CA GLN A 101 -12.64 11.74 -17.48
C GLN A 101 -12.70 10.33 -16.93
N ILE A 102 -12.23 9.37 -17.72
CA ILE A 102 -12.07 7.98 -17.34
C ILE A 102 -10.58 7.76 -17.08
N TYR A 103 -10.24 7.35 -15.87
CA TYR A 103 -8.85 7.01 -15.53
C TYR A 103 -8.44 5.75 -16.29
N LEU A 104 -7.32 5.83 -17.02
CA LEU A 104 -6.76 4.70 -17.77
C LEU A 104 -5.62 4.04 -17.01
N GLY A 105 -4.75 4.83 -16.36
CA GLY A 105 -3.58 4.31 -15.64
C GLY A 105 -2.47 5.36 -15.51
N PRO A 106 -1.37 5.05 -14.80
CA PRO A 106 -0.15 5.85 -14.81
C PRO A 106 0.51 5.85 -16.19
N ASP A 107 1.27 6.90 -16.51
CA ASP A 107 2.10 6.93 -17.72
C ASP A 107 3.23 5.91 -17.59
N ASP A 108 3.13 4.82 -18.34
CA ASP A 108 4.15 3.79 -18.50
C ASP A 108 4.22 3.31 -19.94
N GLU A 109 5.33 2.65 -20.29
CA GLU A 109 5.60 2.20 -21.66
C GLU A 109 4.51 1.27 -22.21
N ARG A 110 3.85 0.47 -21.35
CA ARG A 110 2.82 -0.48 -21.78
C ARG A 110 1.54 0.27 -22.13
N LEU A 111 1.07 1.15 -21.26
CA LEU A 111 -0.13 1.94 -21.50
C LEU A 111 0.06 2.87 -22.70
N ALA A 112 1.23 3.51 -22.84
CA ALA A 112 1.55 4.35 -23.99
C ALA A 112 1.45 3.57 -25.32
N ARG A 113 1.95 2.33 -25.36
CA ARG A 113 1.81 1.45 -26.52
C ARG A 113 0.35 1.08 -26.81
N LEU A 114 -0.43 0.75 -25.79
CA LEU A 114 -1.86 0.43 -25.97
C LEU A 114 -2.65 1.62 -26.51
N ILE A 115 -2.38 2.82 -25.99
CA ILE A 115 -2.98 4.07 -26.48
C ILE A 115 -2.64 4.30 -27.96
N GLN A 116 -1.37 4.09 -28.35
CA GLN A 116 -0.95 4.20 -29.74
C GLN A 116 -1.70 3.19 -30.65
N LEU A 117 -1.71 1.91 -30.26
CA LEU A 117 -2.37 0.84 -31.04
C LEU A 117 -3.88 1.10 -31.20
N HIS A 118 -4.54 1.61 -30.15
CA HIS A 118 -5.93 2.02 -30.22
C HIS A 118 -6.15 3.18 -31.18
N GLY A 119 -5.27 4.20 -31.16
CA GLY A 119 -5.33 5.34 -32.09
C GLY A 119 -5.17 4.96 -33.56
N GLU A 120 -4.45 3.87 -33.84
CA GLU A 120 -4.25 3.32 -35.19
C GLU A 120 -5.36 2.35 -35.63
N GLY A 121 -6.41 2.15 -34.81
CA GLY A 121 -7.50 1.21 -35.10
C GLY A 121 -7.10 -0.26 -35.04
N ARG A 122 -5.96 -0.58 -34.38
CA ARG A 122 -5.38 -1.93 -34.31
C ARG A 122 -5.72 -2.69 -33.02
N SER A 123 -6.62 -2.16 -32.19
CA SER A 123 -6.99 -2.82 -30.93
C SER A 123 -7.95 -3.98 -31.15
N LYS A 124 -7.43 -5.21 -31.04
CA LYS A 124 -8.25 -6.41 -30.87
C LYS A 124 -7.87 -7.00 -29.52
N ALA A 125 -8.65 -6.70 -28.47
CA ALA A 125 -8.48 -7.38 -27.20
C ALA A 125 -8.70 -8.89 -27.44
N SER A 126 -7.67 -9.70 -27.16
CA SER A 126 -7.80 -11.15 -27.20
C SER A 126 -8.80 -11.60 -26.14
N SER A 127 -9.70 -12.49 -26.52
CA SER A 127 -10.88 -12.85 -25.73
C SER A 127 -10.62 -13.88 -24.63
N ASP A 128 -9.36 -14.29 -24.40
CA ASP A 128 -9.06 -15.42 -23.50
C ASP A 128 -8.30 -15.01 -22.22
N LEU A 129 -8.80 -13.96 -21.55
CA LEU A 129 -8.35 -13.61 -20.20
C LEU A 129 -8.53 -14.78 -19.21
N GLY A 130 -9.51 -15.66 -19.47
CA GLY A 130 -9.81 -16.82 -18.64
C GLY A 130 -8.68 -17.84 -18.62
N ALA A 131 -8.21 -18.27 -19.79
CA ALA A 131 -7.10 -19.22 -19.88
C ALA A 131 -5.80 -18.63 -19.31
N LEU A 132 -5.53 -17.34 -19.54
CA LEU A 132 -4.35 -16.67 -18.96
C LEU A 132 -4.43 -16.59 -17.43
N ALA A 133 -5.60 -16.31 -16.87
CA ALA A 133 -5.82 -16.31 -15.43
C ALA A 133 -5.66 -17.71 -14.82
N ALA A 134 -6.24 -18.72 -15.47
CA ALA A 134 -6.11 -20.13 -15.08
C ALA A 134 -4.65 -20.58 -15.09
N ALA A 135 -3.90 -20.22 -16.15
CA ALA A 135 -2.48 -20.49 -16.26
C ALA A 135 -1.68 -19.81 -15.14
N CYS A 136 -1.93 -18.52 -14.84
CA CYS A 136 -1.31 -17.83 -13.71
C CYS A 136 -1.54 -18.57 -12.39
N ALA A 137 -2.79 -18.95 -12.11
CA ALA A 137 -3.13 -19.68 -10.89
C ALA A 137 -2.40 -21.03 -10.81
N SER A 138 -2.34 -21.78 -11.91
CA SER A 138 -1.61 -23.06 -11.98
C SER A 138 -0.09 -22.92 -11.81
N LEU A 139 0.46 -21.79 -12.25
CA LEU A 139 1.89 -21.45 -12.18
C LEU A 139 2.30 -20.86 -10.81
N GLY A 140 1.37 -20.77 -9.85
CA GLY A 140 1.66 -20.40 -8.46
C GLY A 140 1.40 -18.94 -8.11
N CYS A 141 0.87 -18.13 -9.04
CA CYS A 141 0.41 -16.77 -8.74
C CYS A 141 -0.63 -16.80 -7.61
N MET A 142 -0.58 -15.81 -6.72
CA MET A 142 -1.51 -15.76 -5.62
C MET A 142 -2.91 -15.37 -6.10
N THR A 143 -3.92 -16.04 -5.55
CA THR A 143 -5.34 -15.79 -5.83
C THR A 143 -6.06 -15.36 -4.57
N VAL A 144 -7.21 -14.70 -4.74
CA VAL A 144 -8.13 -14.40 -3.64
C VAL A 144 -9.33 -15.35 -3.68
N ILE A 145 -10.08 -15.40 -2.58
CA ILE A 145 -11.29 -16.20 -2.53
C ILE A 145 -12.36 -15.63 -3.46
N HIS A 146 -13.12 -16.53 -4.10
CA HIS A 146 -14.09 -16.18 -5.13
C HIS A 146 -15.15 -15.17 -4.67
N GLN A 147 -15.66 -15.28 -3.44
CA GLN A 147 -16.66 -14.35 -2.91
C GLN A 147 -16.14 -12.90 -2.87
N HIS A 148 -14.90 -12.69 -2.43
CA HIS A 148 -14.31 -11.34 -2.40
C HIS A 148 -13.98 -10.84 -3.81
N PHE A 149 -13.51 -11.75 -4.68
CA PHE A 149 -13.31 -11.42 -6.08
C PHE A 149 -14.61 -10.96 -6.75
N ALA A 150 -15.73 -11.63 -6.50
CA ALA A 150 -17.02 -11.28 -7.07
C ALA A 150 -17.45 -9.84 -6.70
N VAL A 151 -17.25 -9.43 -5.44
CA VAL A 151 -17.43 -8.03 -5.00
C VAL A 151 -16.58 -7.09 -5.82
N ILE A 152 -15.26 -7.32 -5.84
CA ILE A 152 -14.29 -6.43 -6.48
C ILE A 152 -14.53 -6.36 -8.00
N ASN A 153 -14.86 -7.49 -8.64
CA ASN A 153 -15.18 -7.55 -10.06
C ASN A 153 -16.45 -6.77 -10.40
N ARG A 154 -17.51 -6.88 -9.59
CA ARG A 154 -18.73 -6.09 -9.81
C ARG A 154 -18.48 -4.60 -9.67
N MET A 155 -17.68 -4.20 -8.68
CA MET A 155 -17.24 -2.81 -8.52
C MET A 155 -16.47 -2.32 -9.76
N ALA A 156 -15.60 -3.15 -10.33
CA ALA A 156 -14.90 -2.84 -11.57
C ALA A 156 -15.85 -2.68 -12.76
N GLU A 157 -16.83 -3.56 -12.91
CA GLU A 157 -17.85 -3.51 -13.97
C GLU A 157 -18.66 -2.21 -13.92
N TYR A 158 -19.04 -1.77 -12.72
CA TYR A 158 -19.71 -0.50 -12.48
C TYR A 158 -18.78 0.72 -12.60
N GLY A 159 -17.49 0.50 -12.83
CA GLY A 159 -16.53 1.56 -13.13
C GLY A 159 -15.83 2.17 -11.92
N PHE A 160 -15.82 1.52 -10.76
CA PHE A 160 -15.14 2.02 -9.56
C PHE A 160 -13.67 2.40 -9.81
N PHE A 161 -12.90 1.47 -10.40
CA PHE A 161 -11.48 1.72 -10.70
C PHE A 161 -11.29 2.74 -11.83
N ARG A 162 -12.21 2.78 -12.80
CA ARG A 162 -12.24 3.82 -13.84
C ARG A 162 -12.52 5.21 -13.29
N ALA A 163 -13.25 5.26 -12.18
CA ALA A 163 -13.51 6.48 -11.44
C ALA A 163 -12.35 6.90 -10.52
N GLY A 164 -11.23 6.17 -10.52
CA GLY A 164 -10.09 6.47 -9.64
C GLY A 164 -10.15 5.78 -8.28
N GLY A 165 -11.10 4.86 -8.08
CA GLY A 165 -11.14 3.98 -6.91
C GLY A 165 -9.89 3.11 -6.82
N VAL A 166 -9.46 2.78 -5.61
CA VAL A 166 -8.21 2.07 -5.32
C VAL A 166 -8.51 0.89 -4.41
N LEU A 167 -8.09 -0.31 -4.80
CA LEU A 167 -8.10 -1.49 -3.96
C LEU A 167 -6.97 -1.35 -2.94
N ILE A 168 -7.28 -1.49 -1.67
CA ILE A 168 -6.32 -1.42 -0.57
C ILE A 168 -6.43 -2.69 0.28
N GLY A 169 -5.87 -2.66 1.49
CA GLY A 169 -5.93 -3.80 2.39
C GLY A 169 -5.22 -5.04 1.84
N THR A 170 -5.66 -6.21 2.32
CA THR A 170 -4.93 -7.47 2.08
C THR A 170 -5.05 -7.94 0.62
N HIS A 171 -6.14 -7.64 -0.06
CA HIS A 171 -6.30 -7.99 -1.48
C HIS A 171 -5.35 -7.21 -2.38
N ALA A 172 -5.10 -5.93 -2.08
CA ALA A 172 -4.06 -5.17 -2.78
C ALA A 172 -2.67 -5.78 -2.55
N PHE A 173 -2.35 -6.15 -1.31
CA PHE A 173 -1.10 -6.84 -0.99
C PHE A 173 -0.93 -8.18 -1.74
N ILE A 174 -2.02 -8.95 -1.88
CA ILE A 174 -2.01 -10.19 -2.69
C ILE A 174 -1.78 -9.88 -4.18
N ALA A 175 -2.46 -8.87 -4.73
CA ALA A 175 -2.30 -8.47 -6.13
C ALA A 175 -0.88 -7.98 -6.43
N MET A 176 -0.24 -7.30 -5.47
CA MET A 176 1.16 -6.87 -5.58
C MET A 176 2.12 -8.05 -5.75
N ALA A 177 1.80 -9.25 -5.26
CA ALA A 177 2.65 -10.43 -5.44
C ALA A 177 2.87 -10.74 -6.93
N GLY A 178 1.75 -10.80 -7.68
CA GLY A 178 1.78 -11.02 -9.13
C GLY A 178 2.51 -9.90 -9.87
N MET A 179 2.22 -8.64 -9.51
CA MET A 179 2.90 -7.46 -10.07
C MET A 179 4.43 -7.52 -9.89
N LEU A 180 4.89 -7.99 -8.74
CA LEU A 180 6.30 -8.03 -8.36
C LEU A 180 6.99 -9.34 -8.77
N GLY A 181 6.26 -10.28 -9.39
CA GLY A 181 6.80 -11.57 -9.82
C GLY A 181 7.17 -12.51 -8.67
N VAL A 182 6.50 -12.36 -7.51
CA VAL A 182 6.81 -13.12 -6.29
C VAL A 182 5.57 -13.77 -5.68
N ARG A 183 5.80 -14.70 -4.77
CA ARG A 183 4.80 -15.28 -3.89
C ARG A 183 5.19 -15.01 -2.44
N TRP A 184 4.26 -14.47 -1.66
CA TRP A 184 4.46 -14.24 -0.23
C TRP A 184 4.51 -15.56 0.55
N SER A 185 5.39 -15.63 1.54
CA SER A 185 5.67 -16.83 2.34
C SER A 185 4.52 -17.26 3.28
N SER A 186 3.62 -16.35 3.65
CA SER A 186 2.55 -16.63 4.63
C SER A 186 1.14 -16.55 4.03
N GLY A 187 0.20 -17.21 4.72
CA GLY A 187 -1.22 -17.28 4.33
C GLY A 187 -1.99 -16.01 4.72
N TRP A 188 -2.01 -15.02 3.84
CA TRP A 188 -2.71 -13.76 4.07
C TRP A 188 -4.21 -13.92 3.84
N ARG A 189 -4.98 -14.11 4.92
CA ARG A 189 -6.45 -14.15 4.87
C ARG A 189 -7.03 -12.89 5.52
N THR A 190 -8.07 -12.36 4.91
CA THR A 190 -8.89 -11.27 5.44
C THR A 190 -10.35 -11.59 5.13
N ALA A 191 -11.27 -11.19 5.99
CA ALA A 191 -12.71 -11.18 5.70
C ALA A 191 -13.15 -9.82 5.10
N ASP A 192 -12.26 -8.83 5.15
CA ASP A 192 -12.56 -7.45 4.79
C ASP A 192 -12.06 -7.16 3.37
N VAL A 193 -12.94 -6.68 2.50
CA VAL A 193 -12.63 -6.05 1.22
C VAL A 193 -12.52 -4.54 1.47
N ASP A 194 -11.30 -4.03 1.49
CA ASP A 194 -11.03 -2.62 1.70
C ASP A 194 -10.81 -1.92 0.35
N VAL A 195 -11.59 -0.88 0.07
CA VAL A 195 -11.37 0.00 -1.07
C VAL A 195 -11.34 1.46 -0.63
N ALA A 196 -10.68 2.31 -1.41
CA ALA A 196 -10.58 3.72 -1.12
C ALA A 196 -10.81 4.59 -2.36
N HIS A 197 -11.28 5.81 -2.14
CA HIS A 197 -11.43 6.83 -3.16
C HIS A 197 -10.95 8.19 -2.64
N ALA A 198 -10.37 9.04 -3.50
CA ALA A 198 -9.91 10.37 -3.09
C ALA A 198 -11.04 11.30 -2.60
N GLY A 199 -12.27 11.01 -3.02
CA GLY A 199 -13.48 11.71 -2.57
C GLY A 199 -13.43 13.20 -2.92
N LYS A 200 -13.66 14.08 -1.93
CA LYS A 200 -13.64 15.54 -2.11
C LYS A 200 -12.23 16.15 -1.97
N ASN A 201 -11.20 15.34 -1.73
CA ASN A 201 -9.82 15.83 -1.59
C ASN A 201 -9.15 15.96 -2.97
N VAL A 202 -9.47 17.08 -3.63
CA VAL A 202 -9.02 17.52 -4.97
C VAL A 202 -7.51 17.39 -5.19
N SER A 203 -6.68 17.55 -4.14
CA SER A 203 -5.21 17.46 -4.24
C SER A 203 -4.66 16.06 -4.56
N LEU A 204 -5.53 15.05 -4.67
CA LEU A 204 -5.20 13.63 -4.89
C LEU A 204 -5.78 13.09 -6.22
N ALA A 205 -6.27 13.97 -7.10
CA ALA A 205 -7.14 13.68 -8.23
C ALA A 205 -6.77 12.43 -9.06
N LEU A 206 -7.56 11.37 -8.85
CA LEU A 206 -7.90 10.38 -9.87
C LEU A 206 -9.38 10.65 -10.22
N ALA A 207 -9.60 11.21 -11.41
CA ALA A 207 -10.91 11.47 -12.04
C ALA A 207 -11.98 12.23 -11.21
N GLU A 208 -11.87 13.57 -11.11
CA GLU A 208 -12.82 14.44 -10.37
C GLU A 208 -14.29 14.36 -10.84
N ASN A 209 -14.57 13.86 -12.05
CA ASN A 209 -15.90 13.86 -12.67
C ASN A 209 -16.38 12.47 -13.15
N ALA A 210 -15.72 11.38 -12.72
CA ALA A 210 -16.21 10.05 -13.02
C ALA A 210 -17.37 9.68 -12.07
N ARG A 211 -18.47 9.19 -12.63
CA ARG A 211 -19.62 8.69 -11.86
C ARG A 211 -19.69 7.17 -11.99
N ALA A 212 -19.96 6.49 -10.89
CA ALA A 212 -20.24 5.06 -10.82
C ALA A 212 -21.26 4.84 -9.70
N ASP A 213 -22.25 3.97 -9.86
CA ASP A 213 -23.15 3.67 -8.75
C ASP A 213 -22.59 2.50 -7.93
N MET A 214 -21.92 2.82 -6.82
CA MET A 214 -21.29 1.80 -5.98
C MET A 214 -22.30 1.10 -5.06
N HIS A 215 -23.42 1.74 -4.75
CA HIS A 215 -24.49 1.11 -3.98
C HIS A 215 -25.14 0.00 -4.82
N ASP A 216 -25.50 0.31 -6.07
CA ASP A 216 -26.04 -0.67 -7.01
C ASP A 216 -25.01 -1.75 -7.34
N ALA A 217 -23.73 -1.40 -7.48
CA ALA A 217 -22.67 -2.39 -7.68
C ALA A 217 -22.63 -3.42 -6.54
N ILE A 218 -22.68 -2.97 -5.28
CA ILE A 218 -22.58 -3.86 -4.12
C ILE A 218 -23.86 -4.68 -3.93
N THR A 219 -25.04 -4.08 -4.16
CA THR A 219 -26.34 -4.72 -3.93
C THR A 219 -26.76 -5.65 -5.07
N SER A 220 -26.39 -5.36 -6.32
CA SER A 220 -26.69 -6.18 -7.52
C SER A 220 -26.07 -7.58 -7.49
N LEU A 221 -25.12 -7.83 -6.60
CA LEU A 221 -24.58 -9.17 -6.38
C LEU A 221 -25.55 -10.12 -5.68
N GLU A 222 -26.62 -9.59 -5.08
CA GLU A 222 -27.64 -10.34 -4.33
C GLU A 222 -27.06 -11.27 -3.24
N MET A 223 -25.82 -11.03 -2.81
CA MET A 223 -25.14 -11.78 -1.74
C MET A 223 -25.61 -11.41 -0.33
N GLY A 224 -26.67 -10.60 -0.21
CA GLY A 224 -27.17 -10.10 1.06
C GLY A 224 -26.25 -9.08 1.73
N LEU A 225 -25.41 -8.36 0.97
CA LEU A 225 -24.63 -7.23 1.46
C LEU A 225 -25.56 -6.04 1.72
N LEU A 226 -25.68 -5.65 2.99
CA LEU A 226 -26.50 -4.53 3.42
C LEU A 226 -25.63 -3.41 3.97
N PRO A 227 -25.94 -2.13 3.68
CA PRO A 227 -25.23 -1.01 4.26
C PRO A 227 -25.45 -1.00 5.77
N GLN A 228 -24.36 -1.03 6.54
CA GLN A 228 -24.41 -0.85 7.98
C GLN A 228 -24.82 0.59 8.26
N GLN A 229 -25.98 0.83 8.87
CA GLN A 229 -26.43 2.20 9.12
C GLN A 229 -25.50 2.92 10.12
N SER A 230 -25.16 4.16 9.81
CA SER A 230 -24.45 5.05 10.73
C SER A 230 -25.45 5.97 11.42
N LEU A 231 -25.38 6.09 12.76
CA LEU A 231 -26.22 6.98 13.55
C LEU A 231 -26.09 8.47 13.16
N ALA A 232 -25.01 8.85 12.47
CA ALA A 232 -24.71 10.24 12.13
C ALA A 232 -24.92 10.60 10.64
N ALA A 233 -25.03 9.63 9.71
CA ALA A 233 -24.83 9.92 8.27
C ALA A 233 -25.69 9.10 7.28
N GLY A 234 -26.72 8.38 7.73
CA GLY A 234 -27.54 7.54 6.83
C GLY A 234 -26.85 6.20 6.49
N PRO A 235 -26.95 5.68 5.25
CA PRO A 235 -26.28 4.43 4.86
C PRO A 235 -24.78 4.55 5.16
N GLY A 236 -24.22 3.66 5.99
CA GLY A 236 -22.83 3.78 6.40
C GLY A 236 -21.85 3.40 5.31
N ALA A 237 -20.58 3.73 5.54
CA ALA A 237 -19.47 3.45 4.63
C ALA A 237 -19.02 1.98 4.63
N THR A 238 -19.79 1.11 5.29
CA THR A 238 -19.49 -0.31 5.42
C THR A 238 -20.70 -1.12 4.97
N TYR A 239 -20.46 -2.16 4.18
CA TYR A 239 -21.46 -3.16 3.84
C TYR A 239 -21.08 -4.50 4.47
N ILE A 240 -22.06 -5.19 5.05
CA ILE A 240 -21.86 -6.50 5.68
C ILE A 240 -22.95 -7.47 5.25
N THR A 241 -22.59 -8.74 5.15
CA THR A 241 -23.58 -9.81 5.02
C THR A 241 -24.21 -10.13 6.37
N ALA A 242 -25.41 -10.72 6.37
CA ALA A 242 -26.08 -11.16 7.60
C ALA A 242 -25.22 -12.14 8.43
N ARG A 243 -24.44 -12.98 7.75
CA ARG A 243 -23.52 -13.95 8.37
C ARG A 243 -22.19 -13.33 8.83
N LYS A 244 -21.94 -12.05 8.51
CA LYS A 244 -20.69 -11.33 8.79
C LYS A 244 -19.43 -12.03 8.24
N ASP A 245 -19.60 -12.82 7.19
CA ASP A 245 -18.53 -13.52 6.48
C ASP A 245 -17.87 -12.65 5.40
N ILE A 246 -18.57 -11.62 4.90
CA ILE A 246 -18.03 -10.61 3.98
C ILE A 246 -18.31 -9.22 4.56
N ARG A 247 -17.26 -8.41 4.60
CA ARG A 247 -17.32 -6.98 4.95
C ARG A 247 -16.66 -6.18 3.85
N VAL A 248 -17.31 -5.11 3.40
CA VAL A 248 -16.76 -4.14 2.43
C VAL A 248 -16.65 -2.79 3.11
N ASP A 249 -15.44 -2.26 3.20
CA ASP A 249 -15.18 -0.94 3.78
C ASP A 249 -14.82 0.06 2.68
N LEU A 250 -15.56 1.18 2.62
CA LEU A 250 -15.39 2.26 1.66
C LEU A 250 -14.69 3.44 2.32
N LEU A 251 -13.42 3.65 1.97
CA LEU A 251 -12.52 4.55 2.69
C LEU A 251 -12.17 5.79 1.86
N THR A 252 -11.76 6.86 2.53
CA THR A 252 -11.24 8.09 1.90
C THR A 252 -10.17 8.74 2.76
N ALA A 253 -9.45 9.71 2.20
CA ALA A 253 -8.51 10.53 2.97
C ALA A 253 -9.25 11.45 3.95
N ALA A 254 -8.76 11.50 5.19
CA ALA A 254 -9.26 12.42 6.20
C ALA A 254 -9.04 13.88 5.77
N GLY A 255 -10.14 14.64 5.72
CA GLY A 255 -10.10 16.09 5.62
C GLY A 255 -9.97 16.76 7.00
N ARG A 256 -10.38 18.03 7.11
CA ARG A 256 -10.41 18.76 8.40
C ARG A 256 -11.39 18.15 9.40
N LYS A 257 -12.47 17.54 8.92
CA LYS A 257 -13.44 16.78 9.70
C LYS A 257 -13.29 15.30 9.34
N GLY A 258 -13.33 14.42 10.34
CA GLY A 258 -13.17 12.97 10.19
C GLY A 258 -14.48 12.21 10.03
N ASP A 259 -15.57 12.92 9.75
CA ASP A 259 -16.91 12.36 9.75
C ASP A 259 -17.22 11.63 8.44
N VAL A 260 -17.98 10.53 8.53
CA VAL A 260 -18.52 9.82 7.37
C VAL A 260 -19.40 10.77 6.54
N TYR A 261 -19.24 10.76 5.23
CA TYR A 261 -20.05 11.60 4.33
C TYR A 261 -20.43 10.86 3.05
N LEU A 262 -21.61 11.17 2.50
CA LEU A 262 -22.04 10.70 1.19
C LEU A 262 -21.17 11.32 0.10
N TYR A 263 -20.55 10.48 -0.72
CA TYR A 263 -19.87 10.90 -1.94
C TYR A 263 -20.77 10.64 -3.14
N GLU A 264 -21.46 11.70 -3.55
CA GLU A 264 -22.52 11.68 -4.56
C GLU A 264 -22.07 11.08 -5.90
N PRO A 265 -20.84 11.31 -6.41
CA PRO A 265 -20.38 10.70 -7.67
C PRO A 265 -20.31 9.16 -7.62
N LEU A 266 -20.12 8.57 -6.44
CA LEU A 266 -20.12 7.12 -6.25
C LEU A 266 -21.43 6.56 -5.66
N ASN A 267 -22.38 7.43 -5.31
CA ASN A 267 -23.61 7.09 -4.59
C ASN A 267 -23.39 6.26 -3.31
N VAL A 268 -22.31 6.51 -2.57
CA VAL A 268 -21.99 5.79 -1.32
C VAL A 268 -21.36 6.70 -0.28
N SER A 269 -21.54 6.35 0.99
CA SER A 269 -20.82 6.98 2.09
C SER A 269 -19.37 6.52 2.15
N LEU A 270 -18.45 7.45 2.41
CA LEU A 270 -17.03 7.17 2.59
C LEU A 270 -16.61 7.46 4.03
N GLN A 271 -15.81 6.57 4.62
CA GLN A 271 -15.20 6.73 5.93
C GLN A 271 -13.82 7.39 5.77
N PRO A 272 -13.61 8.62 6.29
CA PRO A 272 -12.29 9.22 6.23
C PRO A 272 -11.34 8.54 7.22
N LEU A 273 -10.13 8.24 6.75
CA LEU A 273 -9.03 7.68 7.54
C LEU A 273 -7.79 8.57 7.42
N LYS A 274 -7.11 8.77 8.56
CA LYS A 274 -5.85 9.52 8.60
C LYS A 274 -4.79 8.81 7.76
N PHE A 275 -3.92 9.59 7.12
CA PHE A 275 -2.76 9.13 6.35
C PHE A 275 -3.08 8.40 5.04
N MET A 276 -4.36 8.17 4.75
CA MET A 276 -4.80 7.50 3.52
C MET A 276 -4.37 8.26 2.27
N GLU A 277 -4.21 9.58 2.34
CA GLU A 277 -3.67 10.41 1.27
C GLU A 277 -2.32 9.89 0.74
N PHE A 278 -1.49 9.28 1.59
CA PHE A 278 -0.21 8.74 1.15
C PHE A 278 -0.40 7.51 0.25
N SER A 279 -1.37 6.65 0.52
CA SER A 279 -1.67 5.46 -0.30
C SER A 279 -2.42 5.79 -1.59
N LEU A 280 -3.18 6.89 -1.61
CA LEU A 280 -3.95 7.33 -2.77
C LEU A 280 -3.12 8.15 -3.78
N GLU A 281 -1.90 8.54 -3.40
CA GLU A 281 -0.93 9.17 -4.29
C GLU A 281 -0.06 8.12 -4.98
N HIS A 282 0.33 8.39 -6.24
CA HIS A 282 1.25 7.52 -6.98
C HIS A 282 0.76 6.08 -7.09
N THR A 283 -0.55 5.91 -7.27
CA THR A 283 -1.18 4.63 -7.54
C THR A 283 -0.64 4.00 -8.83
N THR A 284 -0.83 2.71 -8.94
CA THR A 284 -0.49 1.90 -10.11
C THR A 284 -1.61 0.90 -10.35
N GLN A 285 -1.47 0.08 -11.39
CA GLN A 285 -2.46 -0.91 -11.75
C GLN A 285 -1.85 -2.31 -11.79
N THR A 286 -2.68 -3.29 -11.51
CA THR A 286 -2.32 -4.70 -11.65
C THR A 286 -3.59 -5.54 -11.80
N VAL A 287 -3.43 -6.86 -11.92
CA VAL A 287 -4.54 -7.81 -12.00
C VAL A 287 -4.72 -8.53 -10.66
N LEU A 288 -5.96 -8.59 -10.19
CA LEU A 288 -6.38 -9.48 -9.12
C LEU A 288 -6.92 -10.78 -9.73
N LEU A 289 -6.56 -11.93 -9.15
CA LEU A 289 -6.91 -13.26 -9.66
C LEU A 289 -7.83 -14.04 -8.73
N SER A 290 -8.74 -14.82 -9.31
CA SER A 290 -9.54 -15.84 -8.61
C SER A 290 -9.87 -16.99 -9.56
N GLY A 291 -9.09 -18.08 -9.49
CA GLY A 291 -9.24 -19.21 -10.41
C GLY A 291 -9.01 -18.77 -11.86
N GLU A 292 -10.00 -18.99 -12.71
CA GLU A 292 -9.98 -18.58 -14.13
C GLU A 292 -10.44 -17.13 -14.35
N GLN A 293 -10.58 -16.34 -13.28
CA GLN A 293 -11.05 -14.97 -13.37
C GLN A 293 -9.95 -13.98 -13.04
N ALA A 294 -9.94 -12.86 -13.76
CA ALA A 294 -9.01 -11.77 -13.60
C ALA A 294 -9.75 -10.43 -13.67
N VAL A 295 -9.35 -9.48 -12.83
CA VAL A 295 -9.87 -8.11 -12.87
C VAL A 295 -8.74 -7.10 -12.72
N LEU A 296 -8.72 -6.10 -13.61
CA LEU A 296 -7.79 -4.97 -13.53
C LEU A 296 -8.21 -4.05 -12.37
N VAL A 297 -7.28 -3.77 -11.47
CA VAL A 297 -7.51 -2.95 -10.27
C VAL A 297 -6.46 -1.87 -10.15
N ASN A 298 -6.85 -0.71 -9.62
CA ASN A 298 -5.87 0.28 -9.17
C ASN A 298 -5.45 -0.07 -7.74
N ILE A 299 -4.18 0.06 -7.42
CA ILE A 299 -3.61 -0.18 -6.09
C ILE A 299 -2.64 0.95 -5.72
N PRO A 300 -2.33 1.17 -4.43
CA PRO A 300 -1.18 1.97 -4.05
C PRO A 300 0.09 1.38 -4.65
N SER A 301 1.12 2.19 -4.90
CA SER A 301 2.44 1.59 -5.19
C SER A 301 2.89 0.71 -4.01
N PRO A 302 3.57 -0.43 -4.26
CA PRO A 302 3.88 -1.39 -3.20
C PRO A 302 4.67 -0.80 -2.03
N MET A 303 5.63 0.08 -2.31
CA MET A 303 6.44 0.73 -1.28
C MET A 303 5.62 1.70 -0.43
N ARG A 304 4.69 2.44 -1.04
CA ARG A 304 3.79 3.33 -0.29
C ARG A 304 2.79 2.54 0.54
N TYR A 305 2.29 1.40 0.06
CA TYR A 305 1.46 0.51 0.85
C TYR A 305 2.16 0.07 2.14
N ALA A 306 3.41 -0.41 2.03
CA ALA A 306 4.19 -0.86 3.17
C ALA A 306 4.42 0.27 4.18
N LEU A 307 4.87 1.42 3.70
CA LEU A 307 5.15 2.58 4.55
C LEU A 307 3.89 3.22 5.15
N HIS A 308 2.75 3.18 4.45
CA HIS A 308 1.46 3.57 5.02
C HIS A 308 1.06 2.63 6.16
N LYS A 309 1.15 1.31 5.94
CA LYS A 309 0.85 0.31 6.97
C LYS A 309 1.73 0.48 8.20
N LEU A 310 3.01 0.80 8.01
CA LEU A 310 3.94 1.14 9.09
C LEU A 310 3.41 2.30 9.95
N VAL A 311 2.97 3.39 9.33
CA VAL A 311 2.41 4.56 10.04
C VAL A 311 1.10 4.21 10.73
N ILE A 312 0.20 3.48 10.08
CA ILE A 312 -1.08 3.07 10.65
C ILE A 312 -0.89 2.16 11.87
N MET A 313 0.10 1.26 11.86
CA MET A 313 0.41 0.44 13.04
C MET A 313 0.80 1.31 14.23
N GLY A 314 1.54 2.40 14.02
CA GLY A 314 1.91 3.34 15.08
C GLY A 314 0.75 4.15 15.68
N GLU A 315 -0.46 4.06 15.11
CA GLU A 315 -1.70 4.62 15.71
C GLU A 315 -2.52 3.56 16.47
N ARG A 316 -2.21 2.27 16.33
CA ARG A 316 -3.05 1.20 16.89
C ARG A 316 -2.72 0.98 18.37
N GLU A 317 -3.76 0.91 19.18
CA GLU A 317 -3.67 0.46 20.57
C GLU A 317 -3.51 -1.07 20.67
N GLU A 318 -3.14 -1.55 21.87
CA GLU A 318 -2.85 -2.97 22.14
C GLU A 318 -4.05 -3.91 21.87
N SER A 319 -5.28 -3.40 21.90
CA SER A 319 -6.50 -4.15 21.54
C SER A 319 -6.50 -4.68 20.10
N PHE A 320 -5.57 -4.24 19.24
CA PHE A 320 -5.45 -4.64 17.84
C PHE A 320 -4.29 -5.59 17.52
N ARG A 321 -3.73 -6.31 18.51
CA ARG A 321 -2.56 -7.21 18.35
C ARG A 321 -2.59 -8.10 17.11
N THR A 322 -3.69 -8.80 16.82
CA THR A 322 -3.78 -9.67 15.63
C THR A 322 -3.66 -8.89 14.31
N LYS A 323 -4.20 -7.66 14.25
CA LYS A 323 -4.04 -6.77 13.09
C LYS A 323 -2.61 -6.23 12.99
N ILE A 324 -1.96 -5.96 14.12
CA ILE A 324 -0.55 -5.54 14.18
C ILE A 324 0.36 -6.64 13.65
N VAL A 325 0.20 -7.90 14.08
CA VAL A 325 1.00 -9.04 13.57
C VAL A 325 0.86 -9.16 12.05
N LYS A 326 -0.38 -9.10 11.54
CA LYS A 326 -0.66 -9.16 10.10
C LYS A 326 0.00 -8.00 9.34
N ASP A 327 -0.22 -6.77 9.79
CA ASP A 327 0.31 -5.58 9.13
C ASP A 327 1.86 -5.59 9.20
N ALA A 328 2.46 -6.02 10.33
CA ALA A 328 3.92 -6.11 10.50
C ALA A 328 4.56 -7.07 9.50
N GLY A 329 3.95 -8.24 9.27
CA GLY A 329 4.46 -9.19 8.28
C GLY A 329 4.29 -8.69 6.84
N GLN A 330 3.20 -7.98 6.51
CA GLN A 330 3.04 -7.36 5.17
C GLN A 330 4.06 -6.26 4.93
N VAL A 331 4.30 -5.41 5.93
CA VAL A 331 5.35 -4.38 5.89
C VAL A 331 6.71 -5.03 5.71
N ALA A 332 7.01 -6.07 6.49
CA ALA A 332 8.29 -6.75 6.43
C ALA A 332 8.54 -7.39 5.06
N ALA A 333 7.54 -8.07 4.48
CA ALA A 333 7.66 -8.70 3.16
C ALA A 333 7.94 -7.70 2.04
N LEU A 334 7.20 -6.58 2.01
CA LEU A 334 7.40 -5.54 1.01
C LEU A 334 8.67 -4.72 1.26
N ALA A 335 9.06 -4.51 2.52
CA ALA A 335 10.33 -3.86 2.84
C ALA A 335 11.52 -4.72 2.41
N GLU A 336 11.47 -6.04 2.68
CA GLU A 336 12.50 -6.98 2.21
C GLU A 336 12.61 -6.94 0.68
N TYR A 337 11.49 -7.05 -0.04
CA TYR A 337 11.46 -6.92 -1.50
C TYR A 337 12.03 -5.56 -1.96
N GLY A 338 11.59 -4.48 -1.33
CA GLY A 338 12.02 -3.12 -1.64
C GLY A 338 13.52 -2.95 -1.50
N MET A 339 14.12 -3.44 -0.42
CA MET A 339 15.56 -3.35 -0.20
C MET A 339 16.37 -4.18 -1.20
N LEU A 340 15.88 -5.36 -1.58
CA LEU A 340 16.60 -6.29 -2.46
C LEU A 340 16.44 -6.00 -3.95
N ARG A 341 15.23 -5.62 -4.38
CA ARG A 341 14.84 -5.57 -5.79
C ARG A 341 14.41 -4.17 -6.25
N SER A 342 14.03 -3.29 -5.34
CA SER A 342 13.54 -1.94 -5.71
C SER A 342 13.99 -0.82 -4.75
N PRO A 343 15.30 -0.70 -4.47
CA PRO A 343 15.78 0.20 -3.42
C PRO A 343 15.49 1.67 -3.73
N ALA A 344 15.50 2.05 -5.02
CA ALA A 344 15.14 3.40 -5.45
C ALA A 344 13.68 3.73 -5.15
N ALA A 345 12.74 2.82 -5.45
CA ALA A 345 11.32 3.05 -5.17
C ALA A 345 11.03 3.12 -3.67
N LEU A 346 11.70 2.27 -2.87
CA LEU A 346 11.59 2.31 -1.41
C LEU A 346 12.13 3.63 -0.86
N LYS A 347 13.30 4.07 -1.35
CA LYS A 347 13.90 5.35 -0.97
C LYS A 347 12.97 6.53 -1.27
N THR A 348 12.45 6.63 -2.50
CA THR A 348 11.53 7.72 -2.88
C THR A 348 10.29 7.76 -2.01
N ALA A 349 9.68 6.59 -1.72
CA ALA A 349 8.51 6.53 -0.84
C ALA A 349 8.85 6.91 0.61
N ALA A 350 10.03 6.51 1.09
CA ALA A 350 10.53 6.87 2.42
C ALA A 350 10.82 8.38 2.54
N GLU A 351 11.42 9.00 1.52
CA GLU A 351 11.69 10.43 1.48
C GLU A 351 10.41 11.26 1.57
N ASP A 352 9.38 10.92 0.78
CA ASP A 352 8.07 11.57 0.86
C ASP A 352 7.49 11.42 2.27
N LEU A 353 7.40 10.19 2.80
CA LEU A 353 6.87 9.94 4.14
C LEU A 353 7.57 10.78 5.21
N MET A 354 8.90 10.82 5.19
CA MET A 354 9.70 11.52 6.21
C MET A 354 9.61 13.05 6.09
N GLN A 355 9.24 13.57 4.92
CA GLN A 355 8.98 14.99 4.67
C GLN A 355 7.60 15.45 5.13
N ARG A 356 6.62 14.55 5.33
CA ARG A 356 5.24 14.90 5.76
C ARG A 356 5.11 15.43 7.19
N GLY A 357 6.20 15.44 7.96
CA GLY A 357 6.28 16.15 9.25
C GLY A 357 6.44 15.25 10.47
N PRO A 358 6.53 15.85 11.68
CA PRO A 358 6.91 15.12 12.90
C PRO A 358 5.89 14.05 13.30
N GLY A 359 4.59 14.28 13.07
CA GLY A 359 3.54 13.30 13.39
C GLY A 359 3.67 11.99 12.62
N TRP A 360 4.03 12.08 11.33
CA TRP A 360 4.32 10.92 10.47
C TRP A 360 5.57 10.18 10.93
N ARG A 361 6.66 10.92 11.16
CA ARG A 361 7.94 10.35 11.62
C ARG A 361 7.82 9.60 12.95
N SER A 362 7.07 10.16 13.90
CA SER A 362 6.84 9.51 15.21
C SER A 362 6.08 8.20 15.04
N ARG A 363 5.04 8.17 14.21
CA ARG A 363 4.23 6.95 13.97
C ARG A 363 4.98 5.90 13.17
N ALA A 364 5.79 6.30 12.19
CA ALA A 364 6.68 5.38 11.49
C ALA A 364 7.70 4.74 12.46
N THR A 365 8.22 5.53 13.41
CA THR A 365 9.12 5.03 14.46
C THR A 365 8.40 4.03 15.37
N GLU A 366 7.15 4.29 15.77
CA GLU A 366 6.36 3.35 16.56
C GLU A 366 6.01 2.08 15.77
N GLY A 367 5.60 2.24 14.51
CA GLY A 367 5.37 1.14 13.58
C GLY A 367 6.59 0.22 13.43
N LEU A 368 7.80 0.80 13.38
CA LEU A 368 9.04 0.01 13.33
C LEU A 368 9.24 -0.84 14.58
N ARG A 369 8.81 -0.38 15.76
CA ARG A 369 8.86 -1.19 17.00
C ARG A 369 7.96 -2.40 16.89
N HIS A 370 6.77 -2.24 16.30
CA HIS A 370 5.88 -3.36 16.03
C HIS A 370 6.47 -4.35 15.03
N VAL A 371 7.12 -3.88 13.96
CA VAL A 371 7.83 -4.76 13.02
C VAL A 371 8.98 -5.48 13.73
N ALA A 372 9.76 -4.78 14.55
CA ALA A 372 10.91 -5.34 15.26
C ALA A 372 10.54 -6.50 16.20
N ALA A 373 9.32 -6.51 16.72
CA ALA A 373 8.83 -7.60 17.58
C ALA A 373 8.70 -8.95 16.85
N TYR A 374 8.55 -8.94 15.52
CA TYR A 374 8.34 -10.16 14.71
C TYR A 374 9.42 -10.37 13.64
N HIS A 375 10.01 -9.28 13.14
CA HIS A 375 10.99 -9.25 12.05
C HIS A 375 12.11 -8.24 12.38
N PRO A 376 12.95 -8.52 13.40
CA PRO A 376 13.93 -7.56 13.94
C PRO A 376 14.95 -7.08 12.90
N GLU A 377 15.47 -7.97 12.07
CA GLU A 377 16.45 -7.63 11.03
C GLU A 377 15.85 -6.70 9.97
N ILE A 378 14.63 -6.98 9.50
CA ILE A 378 13.92 -6.13 8.54
C ILE A 378 13.62 -4.76 9.15
N ALA A 379 13.21 -4.71 10.42
CA ALA A 379 12.98 -3.45 11.12
C ALA A 379 14.25 -2.60 11.25
N GLN A 380 15.40 -3.22 11.50
CA GLN A 380 16.69 -2.54 11.55
C GLN A 380 17.03 -1.90 10.20
N SER A 381 17.03 -2.70 9.13
CA SER A 381 17.39 -2.21 7.79
C SER A 381 16.41 -1.17 7.27
N LEU A 382 15.09 -1.37 7.46
CA LEU A 382 14.08 -0.37 7.11
C LEU A 382 14.24 0.92 7.94
N GLY A 383 14.64 0.78 9.21
CA GLY A 383 14.96 1.92 10.07
C GLY A 383 16.14 2.74 9.56
N GLU A 384 17.16 2.11 8.98
CA GLU A 384 18.29 2.81 8.33
C GLU A 384 17.84 3.56 7.08
N VAL A 385 17.00 2.93 6.24
CA VAL A 385 16.40 3.59 5.06
C VAL A 385 15.61 4.84 5.47
N LEU A 386 14.76 4.72 6.49
CA LEU A 386 13.95 5.85 6.99
C LEU A 386 14.81 6.96 7.61
N LYS A 387 15.90 6.61 8.32
CA LYS A 387 16.85 7.59 8.85
C LYS A 387 17.57 8.34 7.72
N ALA A 388 18.02 7.63 6.68
CA ALA A 388 18.67 8.23 5.53
C ALA A 388 17.72 9.14 4.73
N ALA A 389 16.43 8.79 4.68
CA ALA A 389 15.38 9.56 4.03
C ALA A 389 14.89 10.78 4.86
N ALA A 390 15.28 10.87 6.13
CA ALA A 390 14.86 11.99 6.98
C ALA A 390 15.50 13.31 6.51
N PRO A 391 14.76 14.43 6.49
CA PRO A 391 15.35 15.71 6.17
C PRO A 391 16.47 16.02 7.17
N ALA A 392 17.61 16.51 6.67
CA ALA A 392 18.71 16.95 7.53
C ALA A 392 18.16 17.90 8.60
N ARG A 393 18.58 17.72 9.86
CA ARG A 393 18.19 18.63 10.94
C ARG A 393 18.63 20.05 10.56
N GLY A 394 17.69 20.87 10.10
CA GLY A 394 17.94 22.28 9.87
C GLY A 394 18.40 22.92 11.17
N ARG A 395 19.59 23.54 11.15
CA ARG A 395 19.92 24.63 12.08
C ARG A 395 18.69 25.55 12.13
N LYS A 396 18.20 25.87 13.33
CA LYS A 396 17.15 26.87 13.51
C LYS A 396 17.54 28.10 12.69
N ALA A 397 16.75 28.44 11.68
CA ALA A 397 16.84 29.75 11.06
C ALA A 397 16.67 30.79 12.18
N PRO A 398 17.50 31.85 12.26
CA PRO A 398 17.32 32.88 13.25
C PRO A 398 15.92 33.48 13.07
N SER A 399 15.16 33.46 14.16
CA SER A 399 13.85 34.08 14.28
C SER A 399 13.94 35.53 13.80
N THR A 400 13.38 35.85 12.64
CA THR A 400 13.06 37.22 12.28
C THR A 400 11.93 37.68 13.18
N ALA A 401 12.29 38.31 14.28
CA ALA A 401 11.37 39.08 15.09
C ALA A 401 10.74 40.15 14.19
N ALA A 402 9.43 40.07 14.02
CA ALA A 402 8.65 41.08 13.30
C ALA A 402 8.80 42.43 13.98
N ALA A 403 9.46 43.37 13.30
CA ALA A 403 9.42 44.78 13.64
C ALA A 403 7.96 45.27 13.50
N LYS A 404 7.36 45.69 14.61
CA LYS A 404 6.11 46.45 14.63
C LYS A 404 6.32 47.78 13.90
N ALA A 405 5.58 48.02 12.82
CA ALA A 405 5.40 49.37 12.27
C ALA A 405 4.35 50.14 13.09
N PRO A 406 4.51 51.46 13.32
CA PRO A 406 3.58 52.23 14.13
C PRO A 406 2.34 52.64 13.32
N ALA A 407 1.19 52.66 14.00
CA ALA A 407 -0.08 53.14 13.48
C ALA A 407 0.02 54.62 13.06
N ARG A 408 -0.45 54.95 11.87
CA ARG A 408 -0.76 56.33 11.49
C ARG A 408 -2.22 56.63 11.79
N ARG A 409 -2.42 57.75 12.48
CA ARG A 409 -3.70 58.43 12.73
C ARG A 409 -4.30 58.95 11.44
#